data_AF-A0A8J7CGY9-F1
#
_entry.id   AF-A0A8J7CGY9-F1
#
_cell.length_a   1.000
_cell.length_b   1.000
_cell.length_c   1.000
_cell.angle_alpha   90.00
_cell.angle_beta   90.00
_cell.angle_gamma   90.00
#
_symmetry.space_group_name_H-M   'P 1'
#
loop_
_entity.id
_entity.type
_entity.pdbx_description
1 polymer ?
#
loop_
_entity_poly.entity_id
_entity_poly.type
_entity_poly.pdbx_seq_one_letter_code
_entity_poly.pdbx_strand_id
1 'polypeptide(L)'
;MNFMNRGSKMWPVVLAAAVIVVLAGSLGARLIARDSSAVVPRAPAASVPDPAVFQVADLEVPCWTCPSNQDWALRFQTDLDLLAPLGNGAANAAEWFGLFTKEVGPRASDATAAMDRRVEGPEWLGKVLPPDDPLLLEAESWCDQATMSFYPEIFELDGYSTKVANLLLPLNFVRSWVARGLIAENSEAAMADFRRAIRLGRLLRQEDVVVISDLVGLACIHIAARGVYQRALADGDLELGLLASVVLGEVAPQRLRTMEHLTSTDLLDSIDVNAQGDVALRLRYGKLDAVIEAAEGSPDRRMRCEAIVGLNIVRFLGTPEERNRAFEVLDELSGDADSIVAEGARWSRDKPTEAEQLKEWAVPQNQK
;
A
#
# COMPACT_ATOMS: atom_id res chain seq x y z
N MET A 1 -18.29 20.06 75.93
CA MET A 1 -16.99 19.75 75.32
C MET A 1 -17.24 18.78 74.18
N ASN A 2 -16.90 19.22 72.97
CA ASN A 2 -17.38 18.66 71.70
C ASN A 2 -16.70 17.33 71.35
N PHE A 3 -17.53 16.38 70.91
CA PHE A 3 -17.13 15.22 70.13
C PHE A 3 -16.69 15.69 68.74
N MET A 4 -15.39 15.54 68.40
CA MET A 4 -14.93 15.69 67.02
C MET A 4 -15.14 14.39 66.25
N ASN A 5 -15.88 14.56 65.16
CA ASN A 5 -16.41 13.57 64.25
C ASN A 5 -15.29 12.94 63.40
N ARG A 6 -15.23 11.60 63.35
CA ARG A 6 -14.34 10.86 62.44
C ARG A 6 -14.79 11.10 60.99
N GLY A 7 -14.02 11.88 60.24
CA GLY A 7 -14.20 12.05 58.79
C GLY A 7 -14.14 10.70 58.08
N SER A 8 -15.24 10.33 57.43
CA SER A 8 -15.37 9.09 56.67
C SER A 8 -14.38 9.06 55.49
N LYS A 9 -13.45 8.09 55.51
CA LYS A 9 -12.49 7.82 54.44
C LYS A 9 -13.12 7.31 53.14
N MET A 10 -14.46 7.15 53.08
CA MET A 10 -15.17 6.70 51.87
C MET A 10 -15.38 7.82 50.85
N TRP A 11 -15.38 9.08 51.27
CA TRP A 11 -15.77 10.19 50.38
C TRP A 11 -14.79 10.42 49.20
N PRO A 12 -13.45 10.33 49.39
CA PRO A 12 -12.50 10.42 48.27
C PRO A 12 -12.64 9.26 47.27
N VAL A 13 -12.96 8.06 47.75
CA VAL A 13 -13.11 6.85 46.92
C VAL A 13 -14.38 6.94 46.07
N VAL A 14 -15.48 7.44 46.64
CA VAL A 14 -16.74 7.65 45.92
C VAL A 14 -16.59 8.75 44.85
N LEU A 15 -15.84 9.82 45.14
CA LEU A 15 -15.54 10.87 44.17
C LEU A 15 -14.66 10.36 43.01
N ALA A 16 -13.63 9.56 43.29
CA ALA A 16 -12.78 8.95 42.27
C ALA A 16 -13.58 7.98 41.37
N ALA A 17 -14.45 7.15 41.96
CA ALA A 17 -15.33 6.26 41.21
C ALA A 17 -16.32 7.02 40.33
N ALA A 18 -16.90 8.12 40.82
CA ALA A 18 -17.79 8.97 40.04
C ALA A 18 -17.07 9.61 38.85
N VAL A 19 -15.82 10.06 39.02
CA VAL A 19 -15.00 10.61 37.93
C VAL A 19 -14.68 9.54 36.89
N ILE A 20 -14.35 8.32 37.29
CA ILE A 20 -14.10 7.20 36.35
C ILE A 20 -15.38 6.86 35.56
N VAL A 21 -16.54 6.82 36.21
CA VAL A 21 -17.82 6.55 35.54
C VAL A 21 -18.19 7.67 34.57
N VAL A 22 -17.95 8.93 34.93
CA VAL A 22 -18.16 10.08 34.03
C VAL A 22 -17.17 10.06 32.85
N LEU A 23 -15.90 9.73 33.09
CA LEU A 23 -14.90 9.60 32.03
C LEU A 23 -15.22 8.43 31.10
N ALA A 24 -15.59 7.27 31.63
CA ALA A 24 -16.01 6.11 30.85
C ALA A 24 -17.31 6.37 30.08
N GLY A 25 -18.27 7.09 30.69
CA GLY A 25 -19.49 7.54 30.02
C GLY A 25 -19.22 8.57 28.94
N SER A 26 -18.26 9.49 29.15
CA SER A 26 -17.84 10.46 28.14
C SER A 26 -17.03 9.82 27.00
N LEU A 27 -16.27 8.76 27.29
CA LEU A 27 -15.57 7.96 26.30
C LEU A 27 -16.57 7.13 25.49
N GLY A 28 -17.56 6.50 26.14
CA GLY A 28 -18.67 5.82 25.47
C GLY A 28 -19.50 6.77 24.61
N ALA A 29 -19.82 7.97 25.11
CA ALA A 29 -20.51 9.00 24.33
C ALA A 29 -19.66 9.55 23.17
N ARG A 30 -18.33 9.65 23.32
CA ARG A 30 -17.41 10.01 22.21
C ARG A 30 -17.25 8.91 21.18
N LEU A 31 -17.32 7.63 21.59
CA LEU A 31 -17.31 6.47 20.70
C LEU A 31 -18.65 6.34 19.95
N ILE A 32 -19.78 6.62 20.60
CA ILE A 32 -21.11 6.65 19.98
C ILE A 32 -21.33 7.93 19.15
N ALA A 33 -20.76 9.07 19.53
CA ALA A 33 -20.80 10.28 18.69
C ALA A 33 -19.85 10.20 17.48
N ARG A 34 -18.88 9.27 17.49
CA ARG A 34 -18.11 8.88 16.30
C ARG A 34 -18.93 8.08 15.28
N ASP A 35 -20.12 7.63 15.67
CA ASP A 35 -21.19 7.16 14.78
C ASP A 35 -21.94 8.34 14.13
N SER A 36 -21.26 9.48 14.00
CA SER A 36 -21.60 10.48 12.99
C SER A 36 -21.51 9.77 11.67
N SER A 37 -22.66 9.53 11.02
CA SER A 37 -22.75 8.99 9.66
C SER A 37 -21.63 9.59 8.82
N ALA A 38 -20.54 8.85 8.60
CA ALA A 38 -19.47 9.33 7.76
C ALA A 38 -20.14 9.58 6.42
N VAL A 39 -20.11 10.84 5.95
CA VAL A 39 -20.64 11.15 4.64
C VAL A 39 -19.83 10.29 3.68
N VAL A 40 -20.44 9.21 3.19
CA VAL A 40 -19.79 8.31 2.24
C VAL A 40 -19.64 9.14 0.96
N PRO A 41 -18.40 9.46 0.54
CA PRO A 41 -18.22 10.21 -0.68
C PRO A 41 -18.77 9.36 -1.81
N ARG A 42 -19.57 9.99 -2.67
CA ARG A 42 -20.00 9.38 -3.92
C ARG A 42 -18.95 9.75 -4.96
N ALA A 43 -18.45 8.76 -5.70
CA ALA A 43 -17.52 9.03 -6.78
C ALA A 43 -18.15 10.06 -7.76
N PRO A 44 -17.44 11.14 -8.09
CA PRO A 44 -17.84 12.03 -9.16
C PRO A 44 -17.99 11.26 -10.48
N ALA A 45 -18.85 11.78 -11.36
CA ALA A 45 -19.02 11.20 -12.68
C ALA A 45 -17.67 11.19 -13.42
N ALA A 46 -17.34 10.02 -13.97
CA ALA A 46 -16.14 9.81 -14.75
C ALA A 46 -16.49 8.96 -15.97
N SER A 47 -15.62 9.01 -16.97
CA SER A 47 -15.68 8.15 -18.14
C SER A 47 -14.32 7.53 -18.38
N VAL A 48 -14.33 6.35 -18.98
CA VAL A 48 -13.11 5.64 -19.37
C VAL A 48 -13.03 5.67 -20.88
N PRO A 49 -11.93 6.16 -21.47
CA PRO A 49 -11.71 6.06 -22.90
C PRO A 49 -11.71 4.60 -23.36
N ASP A 50 -11.99 4.37 -24.64
CA ASP A 50 -11.71 3.07 -25.23
C ASP A 50 -10.19 2.82 -25.25
N PRO A 51 -9.73 1.57 -25.12
CA PRO A 51 -8.32 1.25 -25.23
C PRO A 51 -7.75 1.70 -26.58
N ALA A 52 -6.49 2.10 -26.55
CA ALA A 52 -5.79 2.50 -27.74
C ALA A 52 -5.70 1.33 -28.74
N VAL A 53 -5.97 1.64 -30.01
CA VAL A 53 -5.79 0.67 -31.10
C VAL A 53 -4.29 0.47 -31.31
N PHE A 54 -3.85 -0.78 -31.36
CA PHE A 54 -2.45 -1.12 -31.64
C PHE A 54 -2.34 -2.00 -32.88
N GLN A 55 -1.14 -2.02 -33.46
CA GLN A 55 -0.75 -3.01 -34.46
C GLN A 55 0.27 -3.95 -33.83
N VAL A 56 0.14 -5.24 -34.09
CA VAL A 56 1.09 -6.24 -33.56
C VAL A 56 2.54 -5.94 -33.96
N ALA A 57 2.75 -5.38 -35.15
CA ALA A 57 4.08 -5.00 -35.63
C ALA A 57 4.73 -3.87 -34.82
N ASP A 58 3.93 -3.05 -34.14
CA ASP A 58 4.37 -1.92 -33.33
C ASP A 58 4.48 -2.30 -31.83
N LEU A 59 4.11 -3.54 -31.46
CA LEU A 59 4.17 -4.00 -30.08
C LEU A 59 5.62 -4.29 -29.68
N GLU A 60 6.20 -3.41 -28.87
CA GLU A 60 7.52 -3.61 -28.28
C GLU A 60 7.45 -4.63 -27.13
N VAL A 61 8.35 -5.61 -27.13
CA VAL A 61 8.48 -6.59 -26.04
C VAL A 61 9.66 -6.18 -25.14
N PRO A 62 9.42 -5.75 -23.89
CA PRO A 62 10.49 -5.28 -23.01
C PRO A 62 11.48 -6.37 -22.66
N CYS A 63 12.77 -6.14 -22.97
CA CYS A 63 13.84 -7.07 -22.62
C CYS A 63 14.36 -6.82 -21.20
N TRP A 64 13.71 -7.42 -20.20
CA TRP A 64 14.10 -7.32 -18.78
C TRP A 64 15.44 -7.97 -18.39
N THR A 65 16.09 -8.66 -19.33
CA THR A 65 17.43 -9.25 -19.16
C THR A 65 18.54 -8.49 -19.92
N CYS A 66 18.19 -7.52 -20.75
CA CYS A 66 19.16 -6.77 -21.54
C CYS A 66 19.89 -5.72 -20.68
N PRO A 67 21.19 -5.45 -20.87
CA PRO A 67 21.92 -4.46 -20.08
C PRO A 67 21.32 -3.04 -20.11
N SER A 68 20.60 -2.69 -21.18
CA SER A 68 19.98 -1.38 -21.38
C SER A 68 18.87 -1.03 -20.38
N ASN A 69 18.48 -1.96 -19.52
CA ASN A 69 17.39 -1.77 -18.57
C ASN A 69 17.85 -1.57 -17.11
N GLN A 70 19.16 -1.46 -16.87
CA GLN A 70 19.70 -1.32 -15.51
C GLN A 70 19.10 -0.11 -14.79
N ASP A 71 18.89 0.97 -15.53
CA ASP A 71 18.37 2.24 -15.00
C ASP A 71 16.84 2.40 -15.19
N TRP A 72 16.14 1.34 -15.62
CA TRP A 72 14.69 1.43 -15.78
C TRP A 72 14.00 1.52 -14.43
N ALA A 73 13.08 2.48 -14.31
CA ALA A 73 12.10 2.47 -13.23
C ALA A 73 11.35 1.13 -13.23
N LEU A 74 11.04 0.62 -12.04
CA LEU A 74 10.33 -0.64 -11.83
C LEU A 74 8.83 -0.46 -12.11
N ARG A 75 8.52 -0.19 -13.37
CA ARG A 75 7.18 0.07 -13.91
C ARG A 75 6.98 -0.75 -15.18
N PHE A 76 5.73 -0.91 -15.59
CA PHE A 76 5.42 -1.49 -16.90
C PHE A 76 6.02 -0.62 -18.00
N GLN A 77 6.78 -1.24 -18.90
CA GLN A 77 7.30 -0.59 -20.09
C GLN A 77 6.28 -0.67 -21.24
N THR A 78 5.44 -1.71 -21.24
CA THR A 78 4.29 -1.77 -22.15
C THR A 78 3.27 -0.71 -21.77
N ASP A 79 2.78 0.03 -22.76
CA ASP A 79 1.68 0.97 -22.58
C ASP A 79 0.40 0.24 -22.17
N LEU A 80 -0.01 0.44 -20.91
CA LEU A 80 -1.22 -0.18 -20.38
C LEU A 80 -2.51 0.47 -20.89
N ASP A 81 -2.45 1.62 -21.57
CA ASP A 81 -3.62 2.19 -22.26
C ASP A 81 -4.08 1.32 -23.45
N LEU A 82 -3.21 0.46 -23.97
CA LEU A 82 -3.57 -0.54 -24.98
C LEU A 82 -4.54 -1.60 -24.42
N LEU A 83 -4.50 -1.88 -23.11
CA LEU A 83 -5.42 -2.81 -22.46
C LEU A 83 -6.56 -2.11 -21.74
N ALA A 84 -6.22 -1.16 -20.88
CA ALA A 84 -7.14 -0.58 -19.90
C ALA A 84 -6.71 0.85 -19.56
N PRO A 85 -7.08 1.85 -20.37
CA PRO A 85 -6.76 3.25 -20.11
C PRO A 85 -7.31 3.69 -18.76
N LEU A 86 -6.63 4.64 -18.10
CA LEU A 86 -7.19 5.28 -16.91
C LEU A 86 -8.43 6.09 -17.29
N GLY A 87 -9.33 6.28 -16.33
CA GLY A 87 -10.46 7.16 -16.56
C GLY A 87 -10.09 8.63 -16.50
N ASN A 88 -11.06 9.50 -16.74
CA ASN A 88 -10.88 10.96 -16.75
C ASN A 88 -11.56 11.66 -15.57
N GLY A 89 -11.99 10.91 -14.56
CA GLY A 89 -12.58 11.46 -13.35
C GLY A 89 -11.57 12.31 -12.58
N ALA A 90 -12.03 13.46 -12.08
CA ALA A 90 -11.18 14.43 -11.38
C ALA A 90 -10.95 14.11 -9.89
N ALA A 91 -11.63 13.10 -9.34
CA ALA A 91 -11.49 12.75 -7.94
C ALA A 91 -10.22 11.92 -7.70
N ASN A 92 -9.66 12.08 -6.52
CA ASN A 92 -8.63 11.17 -6.03
C ASN A 92 -9.30 9.92 -5.45
N ALA A 93 -9.12 8.77 -6.09
CA ALA A 93 -9.74 7.52 -5.65
C ALA A 93 -9.27 7.09 -4.24
N ALA A 94 -8.12 7.57 -3.78
CA ALA A 94 -7.62 7.32 -2.43
C ALA A 94 -8.58 7.82 -1.34
N GLU A 95 -9.41 8.84 -1.61
CA GLU A 95 -10.43 9.35 -0.67
C GLU A 95 -11.37 8.24 -0.20
N TRP A 96 -11.78 7.36 -1.11
CA TRP A 96 -12.69 6.26 -0.79
C TRP A 96 -11.96 5.06 -0.23
N PHE A 97 -10.84 4.66 -0.84
CA PHE A 97 -10.07 3.51 -0.36
C PHE A 97 -9.49 3.76 1.06
N GLY A 98 -9.16 5.00 1.38
CA GLY A 98 -8.67 5.40 2.71
C GLY A 98 -9.70 5.19 3.83
N LEU A 99 -11.00 5.20 3.52
CA LEU A 99 -12.06 4.95 4.50
C LEU A 99 -12.01 3.54 5.09
N PHE A 100 -11.39 2.59 4.37
CA PHE A 100 -11.30 1.18 4.77
C PHE A 100 -10.02 0.84 5.51
N THR A 101 -9.20 1.84 5.87
CA THR A 101 -7.98 1.65 6.67
C THR A 101 -8.27 0.72 7.85
N LYS A 102 -7.46 -0.33 8.00
CA LYS A 102 -7.71 -1.36 9.02
C LYS A 102 -7.79 -0.73 10.41
N GLU A 103 -8.70 -1.24 11.23
CA GLU A 103 -8.92 -0.88 12.64
C GLU A 103 -9.40 0.55 12.93
N VAL A 104 -9.02 1.55 12.13
CA VAL A 104 -9.26 2.96 12.41
C VAL A 104 -10.08 3.69 11.35
N GLY A 105 -10.23 3.10 10.16
CA GLY A 105 -11.02 3.67 9.08
C GLY A 105 -12.52 3.64 9.38
N PRO A 106 -13.29 4.68 8.99
CA PRO A 106 -14.73 4.75 9.26
C PRO A 106 -15.53 3.61 8.59
N ARG A 107 -14.98 2.95 7.58
CA ARG A 107 -15.57 1.79 6.89
C ARG A 107 -14.75 0.51 7.07
N ALA A 108 -13.90 0.44 8.09
CA ALA A 108 -13.12 -0.77 8.39
C ALA A 108 -14.03 -2.00 8.61
N SER A 109 -15.17 -1.82 9.28
CA SER A 109 -16.18 -2.86 9.48
C SER A 109 -16.80 -3.37 8.19
N ASP A 110 -17.01 -2.49 7.20
CA ASP A 110 -17.58 -2.87 5.90
C ASP A 110 -16.63 -3.78 5.14
N ALA A 111 -15.32 -3.48 5.18
CA ALA A 111 -14.29 -4.34 4.59
C ALA A 111 -14.26 -5.71 5.27
N THR A 112 -14.33 -5.76 6.60
CA THR A 112 -14.41 -7.02 7.35
C THR A 112 -15.65 -7.82 6.98
N ALA A 113 -16.82 -7.18 6.99
CA ALA A 113 -18.07 -7.83 6.60
C ALA A 113 -18.03 -8.34 5.14
N ALA A 114 -17.37 -7.61 4.24
CA ALA A 114 -17.16 -8.06 2.86
C ALA A 114 -16.29 -9.33 2.82
N MET A 115 -15.27 -9.44 3.66
CA MET A 115 -14.43 -10.65 3.72
C MET A 115 -15.22 -11.89 4.13
N ASP A 116 -16.23 -11.74 4.98
CA ASP A 116 -17.08 -12.82 5.47
C ASP A 116 -18.11 -13.29 4.43
N ARG A 117 -18.53 -12.42 3.51
CA ARG A 117 -19.48 -12.73 2.43
C ARG A 117 -18.85 -13.46 1.24
N ARG A 118 -17.52 -13.61 1.21
CA ARG A 118 -16.83 -14.20 0.06
C ARG A 118 -17.24 -15.65 -0.15
N VAL A 119 -17.45 -16.01 -1.42
CA VAL A 119 -17.75 -17.34 -1.91
C VAL A 119 -16.53 -17.94 -2.62
N GLU A 120 -16.51 -19.24 -2.84
CA GLU A 120 -15.46 -19.87 -3.64
C GLU A 120 -15.56 -19.39 -5.09
N GLY A 121 -14.46 -18.83 -5.59
CA GLY A 121 -14.28 -18.48 -7.00
C GLY A 121 -13.52 -19.56 -7.77
N PRO A 122 -13.06 -19.23 -8.99
CA PRO A 122 -12.13 -20.09 -9.73
C PRO A 122 -10.91 -20.47 -8.87
N GLU A 123 -10.42 -21.71 -9.02
CA GLU A 123 -9.35 -22.29 -8.17
C GLU A 123 -8.14 -21.36 -7.99
N TRP A 124 -7.71 -20.72 -9.08
CA TRP A 124 -6.53 -19.85 -9.09
C TRP A 124 -6.79 -18.45 -8.51
N LEU A 125 -8.05 -18.04 -8.35
CA LEU A 125 -8.46 -16.77 -7.71
C LEU A 125 -8.76 -16.95 -6.22
N GLY A 126 -9.18 -18.15 -5.81
CA GLY A 126 -9.64 -18.43 -4.46
C GLY A 126 -10.98 -17.75 -4.15
N LYS A 127 -11.13 -17.27 -2.91
CA LYS A 127 -12.37 -16.62 -2.44
C LYS A 127 -12.60 -15.25 -3.06
N VAL A 128 -13.83 -15.01 -3.53
CA VAL A 128 -14.28 -13.78 -4.20
C VAL A 128 -15.60 -13.27 -3.63
N LEU A 129 -15.90 -11.99 -3.79
CA LEU A 129 -17.22 -11.44 -3.48
C LEU A 129 -18.25 -11.92 -4.52
N PRO A 130 -19.53 -12.06 -4.12
CA PRO A 130 -20.62 -12.25 -5.06
C PRO A 130 -20.63 -11.15 -6.16
N PRO A 131 -21.05 -11.47 -7.40
CA PRO A 131 -21.05 -10.52 -8.53
C PRO A 131 -21.84 -9.23 -8.30
N ASP A 132 -22.87 -9.29 -7.45
CA ASP A 132 -23.80 -8.23 -7.07
C ASP A 132 -23.50 -7.65 -5.68
N ASP A 133 -22.34 -7.95 -5.09
CA ASP A 133 -21.97 -7.41 -3.78
C ASP A 133 -21.99 -5.87 -3.82
N PRO A 134 -22.71 -5.21 -2.90
CA PRO A 134 -22.87 -3.75 -2.95
C PRO A 134 -21.55 -2.99 -2.91
N LEU A 135 -20.55 -3.51 -2.18
CA LEU A 135 -19.25 -2.86 -2.05
C LEU A 135 -18.42 -3.02 -3.34
N LEU A 136 -18.57 -4.15 -4.04
CA LEU A 136 -17.95 -4.38 -5.33
C LEU A 136 -18.50 -3.41 -6.38
N LEU A 137 -19.82 -3.21 -6.41
CA LEU A 137 -20.50 -2.29 -7.34
C LEU A 137 -20.17 -0.82 -7.04
N GLU A 138 -20.10 -0.45 -5.75
CA GLU A 138 -19.72 0.90 -5.33
C GLU A 138 -18.29 1.26 -5.80
N ALA A 139 -17.35 0.32 -5.66
CA ALA A 139 -15.95 0.50 -6.02
C ALA A 139 -15.73 0.78 -7.53
N GLU A 140 -16.67 0.40 -8.39
CA GLU A 140 -16.49 0.50 -9.84
C GLU A 140 -16.25 1.94 -10.30
N SER A 141 -17.09 2.85 -9.84
CA SER A 141 -17.02 4.28 -10.17
C SER A 141 -15.75 4.97 -9.64
N TRP A 142 -15.17 4.45 -8.56
CA TRP A 142 -13.89 4.91 -8.02
C TRP A 142 -12.69 4.44 -8.83
N CYS A 143 -12.80 3.30 -9.52
CA CYS A 143 -11.76 2.80 -10.41
C CYS A 143 -11.77 3.45 -11.80
N ASP A 144 -12.78 4.27 -12.08
CA ASP A 144 -12.90 5.05 -13.31
C ASP A 144 -12.38 6.49 -13.13
N GLN A 145 -11.77 6.80 -11.97
CA GLN A 145 -11.07 8.07 -11.76
C GLN A 145 -9.67 8.04 -12.40
N ALA A 146 -9.07 9.22 -12.58
CA ALA A 146 -7.74 9.36 -13.18
C ALA A 146 -6.59 9.17 -12.18
N THR A 147 -6.84 9.44 -10.89
CA THR A 147 -5.80 9.56 -9.87
C THR A 147 -6.08 8.74 -8.61
N MET A 148 -5.02 8.23 -7.99
CA MET A 148 -5.02 7.68 -6.64
C MET A 148 -3.71 8.04 -5.95
N SER A 149 -3.80 8.92 -4.95
CA SER A 149 -2.68 9.36 -4.11
C SER A 149 -3.11 9.43 -2.65
N PHE A 150 -2.60 8.58 -1.79
CA PHE A 150 -2.86 8.53 -0.35
C PHE A 150 -2.02 9.55 0.40
N TYR A 151 -0.77 9.79 0.00
CA TYR A 151 0.11 10.73 0.70
C TYR A 151 0.40 11.99 -0.13
N PRO A 152 0.57 13.15 0.53
CA PRO A 152 0.20 13.42 1.92
C PRO A 152 -1.31 13.70 2.10
N GLU A 153 -2.10 13.64 1.02
CA GLU A 153 -3.47 14.18 0.98
C GLU A 153 -4.48 13.47 1.89
N ILE A 154 -4.39 12.13 1.99
CA ILE A 154 -5.31 11.30 2.78
C ILE A 154 -4.66 10.85 4.10
N PHE A 155 -3.38 10.53 4.05
CA PHE A 155 -2.58 10.15 5.22
C PHE A 155 -1.32 11.02 5.31
N GLU A 156 -0.95 11.38 6.52
CA GLU A 156 0.35 11.98 6.80
C GLU A 156 1.47 10.94 6.67
N LEU A 157 2.64 11.41 6.24
CA LEU A 157 3.88 10.63 6.28
C LEU A 157 4.45 10.68 7.70
N ASP A 158 4.54 9.53 8.36
CA ASP A 158 4.99 9.42 9.76
C ASP A 158 5.95 8.24 9.95
N GLY A 159 6.92 8.12 9.03
CA GLY A 159 7.92 7.05 9.01
C GLY A 159 7.31 5.66 9.20
N TYR A 160 7.73 4.92 10.24
CA TYR A 160 7.19 3.58 10.57
C TYR A 160 5.70 3.55 10.94
N SER A 161 5.15 4.68 11.38
CA SER A 161 3.73 4.82 11.73
C SER A 161 2.89 5.32 10.55
N THR A 162 3.50 5.48 9.36
CA THR A 162 2.80 5.84 8.12
C THR A 162 1.68 4.84 7.88
N LYS A 163 0.44 5.35 7.91
CA LYS A 163 -0.75 4.53 7.73
C LYS A 163 -0.80 4.01 6.32
N VAL A 164 -1.11 2.73 6.14
CA VAL A 164 -1.36 2.12 4.84
C VAL A 164 -2.84 1.76 4.72
N ALA A 165 -3.44 2.00 3.55
CA ALA A 165 -4.81 1.59 3.28
C ALA A 165 -4.96 0.05 3.41
N ASN A 166 -6.20 -0.44 3.54
CA ASN A 166 -6.44 -1.87 3.58
C ASN A 166 -6.27 -2.50 2.18
N LEU A 167 -5.03 -2.84 1.84
CA LEU A 167 -4.67 -3.37 0.52
C LEU A 167 -5.23 -4.76 0.20
N LEU A 168 -5.76 -5.49 1.21
CA LEU A 168 -6.51 -6.71 0.95
C LEU A 168 -7.82 -6.41 0.22
N LEU A 169 -8.44 -5.26 0.48
CA LEU A 169 -9.73 -4.91 -0.12
C LEU A 169 -9.62 -4.76 -1.66
N PRO A 170 -8.69 -3.95 -2.22
CA PRO A 170 -8.42 -3.93 -3.66
C PRO A 170 -8.18 -5.32 -4.29
N LEU A 171 -7.38 -6.18 -3.63
CA LEU A 171 -7.13 -7.54 -4.13
C LEU A 171 -8.40 -8.37 -4.23
N ASN A 172 -9.30 -8.25 -3.25
CA ASN A 172 -10.58 -8.96 -3.30
C ASN A 172 -11.47 -8.40 -4.43
N PHE A 173 -11.54 -7.08 -4.63
CA PHE A 173 -12.30 -6.52 -5.76
C PHE A 173 -11.78 -7.02 -7.10
N VAL A 174 -10.46 -7.00 -7.31
CA VAL A 174 -9.86 -7.50 -8.55
C VAL A 174 -10.18 -8.97 -8.78
N ARG A 175 -10.00 -9.83 -7.78
CA ARG A 175 -10.37 -11.25 -7.92
C ARG A 175 -11.85 -11.43 -8.25
N SER A 176 -12.71 -10.62 -7.66
CA SER A 176 -14.16 -10.69 -7.85
C SER A 176 -14.60 -10.20 -9.23
N TRP A 177 -14.05 -9.09 -9.72
CA TRP A 177 -14.27 -8.63 -11.09
C TRP A 177 -13.75 -9.64 -12.10
N VAL A 178 -12.55 -10.20 -11.90
CA VAL A 178 -12.04 -11.23 -12.81
C VAL A 178 -12.92 -12.49 -12.77
N ALA A 179 -13.36 -12.94 -11.60
CA ALA A 179 -14.29 -14.07 -11.51
C ALA A 179 -15.62 -13.78 -12.23
N ARG A 180 -16.18 -12.58 -12.05
CA ARG A 180 -17.41 -12.13 -12.73
C ARG A 180 -17.23 -12.05 -14.25
N GLY A 181 -16.09 -11.53 -14.72
CA GLY A 181 -15.78 -11.47 -16.15
C GLY A 181 -15.55 -12.84 -16.79
N LEU A 182 -14.95 -13.79 -16.07
CA LEU A 182 -14.74 -15.16 -16.58
C LEU A 182 -16.04 -15.94 -16.81
N ILE A 183 -17.10 -15.64 -16.05
CA ILE A 183 -18.41 -16.27 -16.22
C ILE A 183 -19.35 -15.49 -17.14
N ALA A 184 -18.96 -14.27 -17.56
CA ALA A 184 -19.78 -13.44 -18.43
C ALA A 184 -19.91 -14.07 -19.82
N GLU A 185 -21.14 -14.19 -20.32
CA GLU A 185 -21.41 -14.72 -21.66
C GLU A 185 -20.88 -13.76 -22.74
N ASN A 186 -21.11 -12.46 -22.55
CA ASN A 186 -20.67 -11.40 -23.46
C ASN A 186 -19.20 -11.00 -23.22
N SER A 187 -18.40 -10.99 -24.29
CA SER A 187 -16.99 -10.60 -24.27
C SER A 187 -16.80 -9.15 -23.85
N GLU A 188 -17.71 -8.25 -24.23
CA GLU A 188 -17.65 -6.84 -23.83
C GLU A 188 -17.80 -6.68 -22.31
N ALA A 189 -18.75 -7.39 -21.71
CA ALA A 189 -18.97 -7.39 -20.26
C ALA A 189 -17.77 -8.01 -19.52
N ALA A 190 -17.21 -9.11 -20.03
CA ALA A 190 -16.00 -9.71 -19.50
C ALA A 190 -14.82 -8.73 -19.50
N MET A 191 -14.59 -8.08 -20.64
CA MET A 191 -13.52 -7.11 -20.81
C MET A 191 -13.69 -5.87 -19.94
N ALA A 192 -14.91 -5.38 -19.71
CA ALA A 192 -15.16 -4.27 -18.81
C ALA A 192 -14.63 -4.56 -17.38
N ASP A 193 -14.86 -5.76 -16.88
CA ASP A 193 -14.38 -6.20 -15.56
C ASP A 193 -12.87 -6.38 -15.49
N PHE A 194 -12.27 -7.04 -16.49
CA PHE A 194 -10.82 -7.21 -16.52
C PHE A 194 -10.10 -5.87 -16.64
N ARG A 195 -10.58 -4.97 -17.49
CA ARG A 195 -10.00 -3.63 -17.66
C ARG A 195 -10.13 -2.80 -16.39
N ARG A 196 -11.27 -2.88 -15.69
CA ARG A 196 -11.42 -2.21 -14.38
C ARG A 196 -10.42 -2.71 -13.36
N ALA A 197 -10.19 -4.02 -13.31
CA ALA A 197 -9.21 -4.60 -12.41
C ALA A 197 -7.77 -4.17 -12.76
N ILE A 198 -7.42 -4.05 -14.05
CA ILE A 198 -6.15 -3.46 -14.48
C ILE A 198 -6.07 -1.98 -14.05
N ARG A 199 -7.12 -1.18 -14.27
CA ARG A 199 -7.18 0.23 -13.85
C ARG A 199 -6.93 0.40 -12.36
N LEU A 200 -7.59 -0.38 -11.50
CA LEU A 200 -7.33 -0.34 -10.06
C LEU A 200 -5.88 -0.65 -9.72
N GLY A 201 -5.30 -1.65 -10.41
CA GLY A 201 -3.88 -1.93 -10.28
C GLY A 201 -2.98 -0.75 -10.69
N ARG A 202 -3.30 -0.08 -11.80
CA ARG A 202 -2.58 1.13 -12.25
C ARG A 202 -2.68 2.27 -11.25
N LEU A 203 -3.89 2.53 -10.73
CA LEU A 203 -4.14 3.56 -9.71
C LEU A 203 -3.28 3.32 -8.47
N LEU A 204 -3.25 2.09 -7.93
CA LEU A 204 -2.42 1.78 -6.75
C LEU A 204 -0.91 1.98 -6.98
N ARG A 205 -0.45 1.89 -8.22
CA ARG A 205 0.95 2.11 -8.60
C ARG A 205 1.29 3.58 -8.82
N GLN A 206 0.32 4.49 -8.86
CA GLN A 206 0.56 5.93 -8.90
C GLN A 206 1.07 6.47 -7.57
N GLU A 207 0.73 5.82 -6.45
CA GLU A 207 1.10 6.25 -5.11
C GLU A 207 2.60 6.52 -5.00
N ASP A 208 3.42 5.62 -5.54
CA ASP A 208 4.89 5.68 -5.55
C ASP A 208 5.56 6.19 -4.26
N VAL A 209 4.93 6.01 -3.10
CA VAL A 209 5.49 6.33 -1.78
C VAL A 209 5.79 5.06 -1.00
N VAL A 210 4.84 4.11 -0.95
CA VAL A 210 4.98 2.88 -0.17
C VAL A 210 5.05 1.65 -1.08
N VAL A 211 6.10 0.84 -0.90
CA VAL A 211 6.40 -0.31 -1.77
C VAL A 211 5.28 -1.35 -1.78
N ILE A 212 4.60 -1.54 -0.65
CA ILE A 212 3.52 -2.54 -0.53
C ILE A 212 2.30 -2.21 -1.40
N SER A 213 1.95 -0.93 -1.58
CA SER A 213 0.84 -0.53 -2.47
C SER A 213 1.17 -0.83 -3.93
N ASP A 214 2.41 -0.57 -4.34
CA ASP A 214 2.91 -0.88 -5.68
C ASP A 214 2.87 -2.38 -5.98
N LEU A 215 3.35 -3.21 -5.04
CA LEU A 215 3.31 -4.67 -5.17
C LEU A 215 1.88 -5.21 -5.28
N VAL A 216 0.94 -4.64 -4.53
CA VAL A 216 -0.48 -5.00 -4.65
C VAL A 216 -1.04 -4.54 -5.99
N GLY A 217 -0.72 -3.33 -6.45
CA GLY A 217 -1.10 -2.86 -7.79
C GLY A 217 -0.56 -3.75 -8.92
N LEU A 218 0.69 -4.21 -8.79
CA LEU A 218 1.31 -5.17 -9.71
C LEU A 218 0.56 -6.53 -9.70
N ALA A 219 0.18 -7.03 -8.53
CA ALA A 219 -0.62 -8.25 -8.41
C ALA A 219 -2.01 -8.08 -9.03
N CYS A 220 -2.65 -6.92 -8.86
CA CYS A 220 -3.93 -6.58 -9.48
C CYS A 220 -3.84 -6.66 -11.02
N ILE A 221 -2.82 -6.03 -11.61
CA ILE A 221 -2.60 -6.05 -13.07
C ILE A 221 -2.34 -7.49 -13.54
N HIS A 222 -1.52 -8.25 -12.82
CA HIS A 222 -1.23 -9.65 -13.14
C HIS A 222 -2.50 -10.52 -13.19
N ILE A 223 -3.33 -10.46 -12.15
CA ILE A 223 -4.57 -11.24 -12.06
C ILE A 223 -5.51 -10.87 -13.21
N ALA A 224 -5.66 -9.57 -13.49
CA ALA A 224 -6.58 -9.08 -14.50
C ALA A 224 -6.10 -9.33 -15.94
N ALA A 225 -4.82 -9.12 -16.24
CA ALA A 225 -4.22 -9.44 -17.54
C ALA A 225 -4.32 -10.94 -17.86
N ARG A 226 -4.26 -11.81 -16.84
CA ARG A 226 -4.52 -13.24 -17.00
C ARG A 226 -5.97 -13.51 -17.41
N GLY A 227 -6.93 -12.76 -16.86
CA GLY A 227 -8.33 -12.80 -17.28
C GLY A 227 -8.50 -12.41 -18.75
N VAL A 228 -7.87 -11.29 -19.16
CA VAL A 228 -7.85 -10.85 -20.57
C VAL A 228 -7.26 -11.94 -21.48
N TYR A 229 -6.10 -12.48 -21.12
CA TYR A 229 -5.44 -13.54 -21.90
C TYR A 229 -6.33 -14.77 -22.08
N GLN A 230 -6.94 -15.26 -20.99
CA GLN A 230 -7.83 -16.42 -21.05
C GLN A 230 -9.05 -16.17 -21.94
N ARG A 231 -9.66 -14.99 -21.85
CA ARG A 231 -10.82 -14.64 -22.67
C ARG A 231 -10.44 -14.47 -24.13
N ALA A 232 -9.34 -13.77 -24.41
CA ALA A 232 -8.84 -13.56 -25.77
C ALA A 232 -8.57 -14.89 -26.48
N LEU A 233 -7.95 -15.86 -25.79
CA LEU A 233 -7.78 -17.21 -26.32
C LEU A 233 -9.09 -17.95 -26.59
N ALA A 234 -10.07 -17.83 -25.68
CA ALA A 234 -11.38 -18.46 -25.86
C ALA A 234 -12.15 -17.88 -27.06
N ASP A 235 -12.00 -16.57 -27.29
CA ASP A 235 -12.67 -15.85 -28.38
C ASP A 235 -11.88 -15.92 -29.72
N GLY A 236 -10.66 -16.46 -29.71
CA GLY A 236 -9.78 -16.54 -30.88
C GLY A 236 -9.09 -15.22 -31.25
N ASP A 237 -9.10 -14.24 -30.35
CA ASP A 237 -8.43 -12.95 -30.51
C ASP A 237 -6.94 -13.08 -30.13
N LEU A 238 -6.14 -13.52 -31.09
CA LEU A 238 -4.71 -13.76 -30.87
C LEU A 238 -3.90 -12.47 -30.69
N GLU A 239 -4.37 -11.34 -31.22
CA GLU A 239 -3.70 -10.05 -31.07
C GLU A 239 -3.83 -9.56 -29.62
N LEU A 240 -5.05 -9.57 -29.08
CA LEU A 240 -5.29 -9.24 -27.67
C LEU A 240 -4.61 -10.24 -26.73
N GLY A 241 -4.62 -11.52 -27.10
CA GLY A 241 -3.90 -12.58 -26.37
C GLY A 241 -2.40 -12.31 -26.30
N LEU A 242 -1.78 -11.89 -27.41
CA LEU A 242 -0.38 -11.51 -27.46
C LEU A 242 -0.10 -10.30 -26.55
N LEU A 243 -0.87 -9.22 -26.69
CA LEU A 243 -0.71 -8.02 -25.85
C LEU A 243 -0.81 -8.36 -24.36
N ALA A 244 -1.83 -9.12 -23.96
CA ALA A 244 -2.00 -9.56 -22.58
C ALA A 244 -0.80 -10.42 -22.10
N SER A 245 -0.27 -11.28 -22.96
CA SER A 245 0.90 -12.11 -22.63
C SER A 245 2.19 -11.28 -22.42
N VAL A 246 2.38 -10.19 -23.18
CA VAL A 246 3.51 -9.28 -22.99
C VAL A 246 3.41 -8.60 -21.62
N VAL A 247 2.23 -8.06 -21.28
CA VAL A 247 1.97 -7.46 -19.95
C VAL A 247 2.20 -8.48 -18.83
N LEU A 248 1.74 -9.72 -18.99
CA LEU A 248 2.00 -10.80 -18.03
C LEU A 248 3.51 -11.08 -17.87
N GLY A 249 4.26 -11.04 -18.96
CA GLY A 249 5.71 -11.26 -18.99
C GLY A 249 6.52 -10.24 -18.18
N GLU A 250 6.02 -9.02 -18.02
CA GLU A 250 6.69 -7.97 -17.25
C GLU A 250 6.53 -8.10 -15.73
N VAL A 251 5.58 -8.91 -15.26
CA VAL A 251 5.26 -9.00 -13.83
C VAL A 251 6.39 -9.65 -13.04
N ALA A 252 6.92 -10.78 -13.52
CA ALA A 252 7.94 -11.52 -12.78
C ALA A 252 9.26 -10.74 -12.64
N PRO A 253 9.80 -10.10 -13.70
CA PRO A 253 10.98 -9.26 -13.57
C PRO A 253 10.82 -8.10 -12.60
N GLN A 254 9.69 -7.39 -12.64
CA GLN A 254 9.41 -6.31 -11.70
C GLN A 254 9.38 -6.82 -10.25
N ARG A 255 8.73 -7.96 -9.98
CA ARG A 255 8.74 -8.57 -8.64
C ARG A 255 10.16 -8.92 -8.18
N LEU A 256 10.95 -9.56 -9.05
CA LEU A 256 12.31 -9.98 -8.70
C LEU A 256 13.22 -8.78 -8.40
N ARG A 257 13.16 -7.73 -9.21
CA ARG A 257 13.94 -6.51 -8.98
C ARG A 257 13.50 -5.74 -7.75
N THR A 258 12.19 -5.66 -7.49
CA THR A 258 11.71 -5.08 -6.22
C THR A 258 12.25 -5.87 -5.03
N MET A 259 12.23 -7.21 -5.08
CA MET A 259 12.79 -8.04 -4.02
C MET A 259 14.31 -7.89 -3.87
N GLU A 260 15.03 -7.81 -4.98
CA GLU A 260 16.47 -7.54 -5.00
C GLU A 260 16.79 -6.20 -4.32
N HIS A 261 16.08 -5.14 -4.71
CA HIS A 261 16.24 -3.81 -4.11
C HIS A 261 15.95 -3.83 -2.61
N LEU A 262 14.79 -4.35 -2.20
CA LEU A 262 14.43 -4.47 -0.79
C LEU A 262 15.46 -5.27 0.01
N THR A 263 15.96 -6.38 -0.53
CA THR A 263 16.98 -7.20 0.15
C THR A 263 18.32 -6.46 0.26
N SER A 264 18.66 -5.66 -0.74
CA SER A 264 19.90 -4.88 -0.74
C SER A 264 19.90 -3.83 0.38
N THR A 265 18.76 -3.17 0.61
CA THR A 265 18.60 -2.08 1.60
C THR A 265 18.07 -2.55 2.96
N ASP A 266 17.52 -3.77 3.06
CA ASP A 266 17.00 -4.31 4.31
C ASP A 266 18.09 -4.40 5.40
N LEU A 267 17.73 -3.97 6.60
CA LEU A 267 18.57 -3.91 7.79
C LEU A 267 18.29 -5.05 8.78
N LEU A 268 17.25 -5.87 8.57
CA LEU A 268 16.90 -6.97 9.47
C LEU A 268 18.06 -7.96 9.65
N ASP A 269 18.84 -8.20 8.60
CA ASP A 269 20.01 -9.08 8.63
C ASP A 269 21.23 -8.52 9.39
N SER A 270 21.11 -7.27 9.83
CA SER A 270 22.09 -6.47 10.56
C SER A 270 21.67 -6.22 12.02
N ILE A 271 20.55 -6.83 12.45
CA ILE A 271 20.11 -6.80 13.85
C ILE A 271 20.78 -7.97 14.60
N ASP A 272 21.61 -7.65 15.60
CA ASP A 272 22.26 -8.64 16.46
C ASP A 272 21.55 -8.72 17.82
N VAL A 273 21.23 -9.94 18.26
CA VAL A 273 20.60 -10.21 19.55
C VAL A 273 21.59 -10.97 20.41
N ASN A 274 22.01 -10.37 21.52
CA ASN A 274 22.97 -11.01 22.43
C ASN A 274 22.30 -12.10 23.30
N ALA A 275 23.11 -12.85 24.05
CA ALA A 275 22.62 -13.94 24.91
C ALA A 275 21.68 -13.48 26.06
N GLN A 276 21.67 -12.18 26.36
CA GLN A 276 20.82 -11.54 27.38
C GLN A 276 19.52 -10.98 26.78
N GLY A 277 19.35 -11.04 25.46
CA GLY A 277 18.19 -10.49 24.75
C GLY A 277 18.30 -8.99 24.44
N ASP A 278 19.47 -8.37 24.65
CA ASP A 278 19.71 -7.00 24.18
C ASP A 278 19.93 -7.01 22.68
N VAL A 279 19.41 -5.97 22.02
CA VAL A 279 19.43 -5.84 20.57
C VAL A 279 20.27 -4.65 20.17
N ALA A 280 21.13 -4.83 19.18
CA ALA A 280 21.98 -3.79 18.62
C ALA A 280 22.00 -3.87 17.09
N LEU A 281 22.15 -2.71 16.45
CA LEU A 281 22.40 -2.63 15.02
C LEU A 281 23.90 -2.84 14.76
N ARG A 282 24.23 -3.83 13.94
CA ARG A 282 25.58 -4.09 13.41
C ARG A 282 25.49 -4.27 11.90
N LEU A 283 25.67 -3.17 11.18
CA LEU A 283 25.58 -3.17 9.73
C LEU A 283 26.60 -4.12 9.11
N ARG A 284 26.13 -4.89 8.13
CA ARG A 284 27.03 -5.68 7.27
C ARG A 284 27.83 -4.75 6.37
N TYR A 285 28.98 -5.25 5.92
CA TYR A 285 29.85 -4.51 5.00
C TYR A 285 29.08 -4.06 3.74
N GLY A 286 29.24 -2.80 3.36
CA GLY A 286 28.59 -2.18 2.19
C GLY A 286 27.09 -1.87 2.37
N LYS A 287 26.46 -2.24 3.50
CA LYS A 287 25.02 -2.06 3.69
C LYS A 287 24.63 -0.58 3.78
N LEU A 288 25.41 0.23 4.51
CA LEU A 288 25.18 1.67 4.58
C LEU A 288 25.27 2.34 3.20
N ASP A 289 26.29 1.98 2.42
CA ASP A 289 26.48 2.53 1.07
C ASP A 289 25.30 2.19 0.15
N ALA A 290 24.81 0.95 0.19
CA ALA A 290 23.64 0.53 -0.59
C ALA A 290 22.36 1.30 -0.21
N VAL A 291 22.15 1.55 1.08
CA VAL A 291 21.00 2.34 1.56
C VAL A 291 21.13 3.80 1.11
N ILE A 292 22.33 4.39 1.19
CA ILE A 292 22.58 5.76 0.73
C ILE A 292 22.35 5.87 -0.78
N GLU A 293 22.92 4.96 -1.58
CA GLU A 293 22.75 4.92 -3.03
C GLU A 293 21.28 4.84 -3.43
N ALA A 294 20.50 4.00 -2.75
CA ALA A 294 19.06 3.89 -2.97
C ALA A 294 18.30 5.18 -2.62
N ALA A 295 18.63 5.82 -1.50
CA ALA A 295 17.99 7.06 -1.04
C ALA A 295 18.26 8.25 -2.00
N GLU A 296 19.50 8.36 -2.48
CA GLU A 296 19.96 9.47 -3.32
C GLU A 296 19.58 9.27 -4.80
N GLY A 297 19.69 8.04 -5.32
CA GLY A 297 19.74 7.79 -6.76
C GLY A 297 18.66 6.89 -7.35
N SER A 298 17.81 6.25 -6.54
CA SER A 298 16.81 5.33 -7.10
C SER A 298 15.78 6.06 -7.98
N PRO A 299 15.44 5.54 -9.18
CA PRO A 299 14.50 6.19 -10.09
C PRO A 299 13.05 6.18 -9.56
N ASP A 300 12.72 5.26 -8.68
CA ASP A 300 11.38 5.12 -8.10
C ASP A 300 11.32 5.77 -6.71
N ARG A 301 10.37 6.70 -6.52
CA ARG A 301 10.24 7.43 -5.26
C ARG A 301 10.04 6.49 -4.07
N ARG A 302 9.25 5.42 -4.22
CA ARG A 302 9.00 4.44 -3.15
C ARG A 302 10.27 3.75 -2.64
N MET A 303 11.24 3.55 -3.53
CA MET A 303 12.52 2.94 -3.18
C MET A 303 13.42 3.94 -2.44
N ARG A 304 13.42 5.20 -2.88
CA ARG A 304 14.07 6.29 -2.14
C ARG A 304 13.48 6.45 -0.73
N CYS A 305 12.15 6.49 -0.62
CA CYS A 305 11.46 6.64 0.66
C CYS A 305 11.73 5.48 1.63
N GLU A 306 11.73 4.24 1.15
CA GLU A 306 12.09 3.06 1.96
C GLU A 306 13.52 3.17 2.50
N ALA A 307 14.48 3.55 1.64
CA ALA A 307 15.87 3.72 2.02
C ALA A 307 16.08 4.88 3.02
N ILE A 308 15.35 5.99 2.87
CA ILE A 308 15.34 7.12 3.80
C ILE A 308 14.87 6.68 5.19
N VAL A 309 13.83 5.84 5.26
CA VAL A 309 13.37 5.23 6.51
C VAL A 309 14.45 4.30 7.10
N GLY A 310 15.20 3.57 6.26
CA GLY A 310 16.39 2.82 6.69
C GLY A 310 17.49 3.71 7.29
N LEU A 311 17.78 4.86 6.69
CA LEU A 311 18.76 5.82 7.21
C LEU A 311 18.38 6.37 8.60
N ASN A 312 17.08 6.47 8.92
CA ASN A 312 16.63 6.80 10.27
C ASN A 312 17.19 5.82 11.32
N ILE A 313 17.11 4.51 11.06
CA ILE A 313 17.64 3.48 11.98
C ILE A 313 19.15 3.66 12.15
N VAL A 314 19.88 3.79 11.03
CA VAL A 314 21.34 3.95 11.06
C VAL A 314 21.74 5.22 11.83
N ARG A 315 21.03 6.33 11.59
CA ARG A 315 21.26 7.64 12.21
C ARG A 315 21.23 7.59 13.74
N PHE A 316 20.36 6.77 14.32
CA PHE A 316 20.19 6.71 15.77
C PHE A 316 20.86 5.50 16.42
N LEU A 317 20.99 4.38 15.70
CA LEU A 317 21.39 3.09 16.28
C LEU A 317 22.72 2.54 15.74
N GLY A 318 23.28 3.11 14.67
CA GLY A 318 24.58 2.69 14.12
C GLY A 318 25.79 3.01 15.01
N THR A 319 26.99 2.84 14.49
CA THR A 319 28.25 3.35 15.08
C THR A 319 28.36 4.88 14.94
N PRO A 320 29.23 5.57 15.71
CA PRO A 320 29.37 7.03 15.60
C PRO A 320 29.61 7.53 14.17
N GLU A 321 30.44 6.82 13.40
CA GLU A 321 30.77 7.13 12.01
C GLU A 321 29.55 6.95 11.10
N GLU A 322 28.85 5.82 11.21
CA GLU A 322 27.62 5.54 10.43
C GLU A 322 26.51 6.53 10.76
N ARG A 323 26.34 6.90 12.04
CA ARG A 323 25.35 7.88 12.48
C ARG A 323 25.59 9.26 11.88
N ASN A 324 26.85 9.69 11.86
CA ASN A 324 27.23 10.98 11.27
C ASN A 324 27.01 10.95 9.75
N ARG A 325 27.40 9.86 9.08
CA ARG A 325 27.18 9.74 7.64
C ARG A 325 25.69 9.73 7.27
N ALA A 326 24.87 8.97 7.98
CA ALA A 326 23.42 8.96 7.78
C ALA A 326 22.79 10.34 8.06
N PHE A 327 23.29 11.07 9.06
CA PHE A 327 22.84 12.44 9.33
C PHE A 327 23.12 13.38 8.15
N GLU A 328 24.34 13.38 7.62
CA GLU A 328 24.73 14.24 6.49
C GLU A 328 23.83 14.00 5.27
N VAL A 329 23.61 12.74 4.92
CA VAL A 329 22.74 12.36 3.78
C VAL A 329 21.30 12.80 4.02
N LEU A 330 20.76 12.55 5.21
CA LEU A 330 19.39 12.98 5.55
C LEU A 330 19.25 14.51 5.58
N ASP A 331 20.28 15.24 6.01
CA ASP A 331 20.30 16.70 6.00
C ASP A 331 20.32 17.26 4.58
N GLU A 332 21.11 16.67 3.69
CA GLU A 332 21.13 17.03 2.27
C GLU A 332 19.79 16.74 1.58
N LEU A 333 19.26 15.52 1.75
CA LEU A 333 17.97 15.13 1.19
C LEU A 333 16.79 15.94 1.75
N SER A 334 16.95 16.57 2.93
CA SER A 334 15.94 17.47 3.48
C SER A 334 15.66 18.71 2.61
N GLY A 335 16.56 19.01 1.67
CA GLY A 335 16.43 20.05 0.64
C GLY A 335 16.11 19.54 -0.76
N ASP A 336 15.72 18.28 -0.93
CA ASP A 336 15.37 17.69 -2.24
C ASP A 336 14.21 18.46 -2.92
N ALA A 337 14.22 18.49 -4.24
CA ALA A 337 13.18 19.13 -5.03
C ALA A 337 11.84 18.38 -4.96
N ASP A 338 11.87 17.06 -4.75
CA ASP A 338 10.69 16.26 -4.45
C ASP A 338 10.28 16.48 -2.99
N SER A 339 9.13 17.12 -2.78
CA SER A 339 8.65 17.47 -1.44
C SER A 339 8.42 16.26 -0.54
N ILE A 340 8.04 15.11 -1.09
CA ILE A 340 7.80 13.88 -0.31
C ILE A 340 9.12 13.31 0.18
N VAL A 341 10.13 13.27 -0.69
CA VAL A 341 11.49 12.86 -0.32
C VAL A 341 12.05 13.80 0.74
N ALA A 342 11.93 15.11 0.54
CA ALA A 342 12.43 16.12 1.46
C ALA A 342 11.74 16.04 2.83
N GLU A 343 10.43 15.81 2.87
CA GLU A 343 9.69 15.64 4.12
C GLU A 343 10.05 14.34 4.84
N GLY A 344 10.13 13.22 4.10
CA GLY A 344 10.58 11.94 4.65
C GLY A 344 12.00 12.01 5.23
N ALA A 345 12.90 12.74 4.57
CA ALA A 345 14.27 12.96 5.03
C ALA A 345 14.30 13.82 6.30
N ARG A 346 13.54 14.93 6.36
CA ARG A 346 13.40 15.75 7.59
C ARG A 346 12.88 14.93 8.76
N TRP A 347 11.80 14.16 8.55
CA TRP A 347 11.25 13.27 9.57
C TRP A 347 12.32 12.29 10.04
N SER A 348 13.01 11.63 9.11
CA SER A 348 14.03 10.61 9.40
C SER A 348 15.28 11.17 10.08
N ARG A 349 15.63 12.44 9.84
CA ARG A 349 16.72 13.14 10.51
C ARG A 349 16.39 13.47 11.96
N ASP A 350 15.15 13.91 12.20
CA ASP A 350 14.76 14.60 13.44
C ASP A 350 14.02 13.69 14.43
N LYS A 351 13.48 12.55 13.99
CA LYS A 351 12.69 11.62 14.82
C LYS A 351 13.54 10.46 15.32
N PRO A 352 13.82 10.38 16.64
CA PRO A 352 14.66 9.31 17.18
C PRO A 352 14.06 7.91 16.97
N THR A 353 14.90 6.96 16.59
CA THR A 353 14.62 5.52 16.66
C THR A 353 15.18 4.96 17.95
N GLU A 354 14.40 4.18 18.68
CA GLU A 354 14.83 3.56 19.94
C GLU A 354 15.23 2.09 19.75
N ALA A 355 16.19 1.60 20.52
CA ALA A 355 16.65 0.21 20.43
C ALA A 355 15.54 -0.82 20.74
N GLU A 356 14.53 -0.43 21.53
CA GLU A 356 13.37 -1.30 21.80
C GLU A 356 12.56 -1.60 20.52
N GLN A 357 12.54 -0.70 19.54
CA GLN A 357 11.88 -0.96 18.25
C GLN A 357 12.55 -2.11 17.49
N LEU A 358 13.88 -2.28 17.63
CA LEU A 358 14.58 -3.41 17.03
C LEU A 358 14.12 -4.76 17.60
N LYS A 359 13.69 -4.82 18.86
CA LYS A 359 13.16 -6.06 19.46
C LYS A 359 11.86 -6.49 18.82
N GLU A 360 10.99 -5.54 18.48
CA GLU A 360 9.73 -5.84 17.80
C GLU A 360 9.98 -6.42 16.39
N TRP A 361 11.05 -5.97 15.73
CA TRP A 361 11.44 -6.43 14.39
C TRP A 361 12.25 -7.72 14.39
N ALA A 362 13.02 -7.98 15.46
CA ALA A 362 13.83 -9.19 15.61
C ALA A 362 13.02 -10.46 15.92
N VAL A 363 11.77 -10.34 16.37
CA VAL A 363 10.92 -11.49 16.69
C VAL A 363 10.39 -12.12 15.39
N PRO A 364 10.64 -13.41 15.11
CA PRO A 364 10.08 -14.08 13.95
C PRO A 364 8.54 -14.02 14.01
N GLN A 365 7.91 -13.52 12.95
CA GLN A 365 6.44 -13.33 12.87
C GLN A 365 5.62 -14.63 13.03
N ASN A 366 6.25 -15.80 13.11
CA ASN A 366 5.59 -17.10 13.36
C ASN A 366 5.24 -17.34 14.85
N GLN A 367 5.33 -16.34 15.73
CA GLN A 367 4.99 -16.44 17.16
C GLN A 367 3.90 -15.45 17.63
N LYS A 368 3.18 -14.78 16.73
CA LYS A 368 1.99 -13.97 17.09
C LYS A 368 0.71 -14.58 16.54
#